data_AF-A0A4Q5WEC5-F1
#
_entry.id   AF-A0A4Q5WEC5-F1
#
_cell.length_a   1.000
_cell.length_b   1.000
_cell.length_c   1.000
_cell.angle_alpha   90.00
_cell.angle_beta   90.00
_cell.angle_gamma   90.00
#
_symmetry.space_group_name_H-M   'P 1'
#
loop_
_entity.id
_entity.type
_entity.pdbx_description
1 polymer ?
#
loop_
_entity_poly.entity_id
_entity_poly.type
_entity_poly.pdbx_seq_one_letter_code
_entity_poly.pdbx_strand_id
1 'polypeptide(L)' 'LYTALLDRPIDRRNFAKKMHALNVLDETGDLAPAEGKGRPSKLYRFNKKRYEELLKSGISFEI' A
#
# COMPACT_ATOMS: atom_id res chain seq x y z
N LEU A 1 -3.73 -8.02 -6.61
CA LEU A 1 -5.05 -7.35 -6.47
C LEU A 1 -5.19 -6.17 -7.42
N TYR A 2 -4.51 -5.03 -7.20
CA TYR A 2 -4.67 -3.82 -8.03
C TYR A 2 -4.36 -4.02 -9.52
N THR A 3 -3.32 -4.78 -9.87
CA THR A 3 -3.00 -5.13 -11.26
C THR A 3 -4.13 -5.91 -11.95
N ALA A 4 -4.81 -6.79 -11.19
CA ALA A 4 -5.93 -7.57 -11.71
C ALA A 4 -7.20 -6.72 -11.84
N LEU A 5 -7.43 -5.77 -10.92
CA LEU A 5 -8.57 -4.86 -11.00
C LEU A 5 -8.43 -3.85 -12.15
N LEU A 6 -7.22 -3.38 -12.41
CA LEU A 6 -6.93 -2.37 -13.45
C LEU A 6 -6.57 -2.98 -14.81
N ASP A 7 -6.51 -4.31 -14.90
CA ASP A 7 -6.11 -5.09 -16.09
C ASP A 7 -4.87 -4.54 -16.81
N ARG A 8 -3.90 -4.06 -16.03
CA ARG A 8 -2.64 -3.52 -16.55
C ARG A 8 -1.49 -3.73 -15.57
N PRO A 9 -0.24 -3.82 -16.07
CA PRO A 9 0.91 -3.84 -15.20
C PRO A 9 1.03 -2.53 -14.42
N ILE A 10 1.40 -2.64 -13.15
CA ILE A 10 1.68 -1.50 -12.29
C ILE A 10 3.15 -1.61 -11.89
N ASP A 11 3.87 -0.50 -11.98
CA ASP A 11 5.23 -0.43 -11.44
C ASP A 11 5.17 -0.56 -9.91
N ARG A 12 5.71 -1.67 -9.39
CA ARG A 12 5.67 -2.00 -7.96
C ARG A 12 6.39 -0.96 -7.10
N ARG A 13 7.45 -0.33 -7.60
CA ARG A 13 8.24 0.66 -6.86
C ARG A 13 7.50 1.98 -6.77
N ASN A 14 6.91 2.44 -7.87
CA ASN A 14 6.11 3.66 -7.89
C ASN A 14 4.84 3.50 -7.05
N PHE A 15 4.20 2.33 -7.13
CA PHE A 15 3.06 2.00 -6.27
C PHE A 15 3.42 2.05 -4.78
N ALA A 16 4.51 1.38 -4.38
CA ALA A 16 4.95 1.39 -2.99
C ALA A 16 5.32 2.82 -2.53
N LYS A 17 6.08 3.56 -3.34
CA LYS A 17 6.45 4.95 -3.07
C LYS A 17 5.20 5.82 -2.86
N LYS A 18 4.18 5.67 -3.70
CA LYS A 18 2.92 6.42 -3.58
C LYS A 18 2.15 6.03 -2.32
N MET A 19 2.02 4.75 -2.02
CA MET A 19 1.34 4.28 -0.80
C MET A 19 1.99 4.81 0.48
N HIS A 20 3.33 4.84 0.52
CA HIS A 20 4.07 5.43 1.64
C HIS A 20 3.91 6.95 1.69
N ALA A 21 3.99 7.65 0.55
CA ALA A 21 3.83 9.11 0.50
C ALA A 21 2.43 9.57 0.97
N LEU A 22 1.40 8.76 0.71
CA LEU A 22 0.04 9.03 1.16
C LEU A 22 -0.19 8.70 2.63
N ASN A 23 0.73 8.00 3.29
CA ASN A 23 0.64 7.67 4.71
C ASN A 23 -0.67 6.95 5.11
N VAL A 24 -1.26 6.18 4.19
CA VAL A 24 -2.52 5.45 4.38
C VAL A 24 -2.34 4.04 4.96
N LEU A 25 -1.10 3.64 5.21
CA LEU A 25 -0.73 2.34 5.78
C LEU A 25 0.02 2.55 7.10
N ASP A 26 -0.42 1.86 8.15
CA ASP A 26 0.31 1.76 9.41
C ASP A 26 1.14 0.46 9.42
N GLU A 27 2.40 0.54 9.84
CA GLU A 27 3.20 -0.66 10.14
C GLU A 27 2.64 -1.35 11.40
N THR A 28 2.40 -2.65 11.34
CA THR A 28 1.93 -3.38 12.54
C THR A 28 3.07 -3.80 13.46
N GLY A 29 4.32 -3.75 12.97
CA GLY A 29 5.49 -4.29 13.64
C GLY A 29 5.68 -5.79 13.43
N ASP A 30 4.68 -6.47 12.86
CA ASP A 30 4.72 -7.89 12.57
C ASP A 30 5.34 -8.19 11.21
N LEU A 31 5.81 -9.42 11.08
CA LEU A 31 6.32 -9.99 9.84
C LEU A 31 5.34 -11.05 9.35
N ALA A 32 5.13 -11.09 8.03
CA ALA A 32 4.37 -12.14 7.40
C ALA A 32 5.05 -13.50 7.65
N PRO A 33 4.28 -14.60 7.75
CA PRO A 33 4.85 -15.94 7.83
C PRO A 33 5.88 -16.17 6.72
N ALA A 34 7.03 -16.74 7.10
CA ALA A 34 8.11 -17.00 6.15
C ALA A 34 7.76 -18.20 5.26
N GLU A 35 7.09 -17.94 4.15
CA GLU A 35 6.80 -18.96 3.13
C GLU A 35 7.98 -19.09 2.16
N GLY A 36 9.12 -19.63 2.63
CA GLY A 36 10.27 -20.01 1.80
C GLY A 36 11.59 -19.29 2.10
N LYS A 37 12.55 -19.37 1.16
CA LYS A 37 13.95 -18.87 1.31
C LYS A 37 14.12 -17.35 1.15
N GLY A 38 13.08 -16.57 1.46
CA GLY A 38 13.07 -15.11 1.33
C GLY A 38 13.04 -14.40 2.68
N ARG A 39 13.38 -13.10 2.70
CA ARG A 39 13.11 -12.26 3.87
C ARG A 39 11.59 -12.10 4.02
N PRO A 40 11.02 -12.33 5.22
CA PRO A 40 9.60 -12.12 5.43
C PRO A 40 9.24 -10.66 5.21
N SER A 41 8.05 -10.43 4.64
CA SER A 41 7.56 -9.07 4.37
C SER A 41 6.99 -8.45 5.63
N LYS A 42 7.13 -7.14 5.80
CA LYS A 42 6.45 -6.40 6.86
C LYS A 42 4.93 -6.44 6.65
N LEU A 43 4.18 -6.56 7.74
CA LEU A 43 2.74 -6.43 7.74
C LEU A 43 2.30 -4.97 7.93
N TYR A 44 1.25 -4.62 7.22
CA TYR A 44 0.67 -3.27 7.21
C TYR A 44 -0.83 -3.36 7.41
N ARG A 45 -1.39 -2.35 8.09
CA ARG A 45 -2.84 -2.17 8.24
C ARG A 45 -3.27 -0.89 7.55
N PHE A 46 -4.39 -0.96 6.84
CA PHE A 46 -4.97 0.22 6.19
C PHE A 46 -5.53 1.21 7.23
N ASN A 47 -5.13 2.46 7.14
CA ASN A 47 -5.61 3.55 7.97
C ASN A 47 -6.74 4.31 7.26
N LYS A 48 -7.98 3.87 7.51
CA LYS A 48 -9.18 4.44 6.89
C LYS A 48 -9.36 5.93 7.21
N LYS A 49 -9.02 6.36 8.44
CA LYS A 49 -9.17 7.75 8.88
C LYS A 49 -8.31 8.69 8.05
N ARG A 50 -7.01 8.41 7.91
CA ARG A 50 -6.09 9.22 7.08
C ARG A 50 -6.52 9.23 5.62
N TYR A 51 -7.00 8.10 5.12
CA TYR A 51 -7.52 8.03 3.75
C TYR A 51 -8.75 8.94 3.55
N GLU A 52 -9.72 8.93 4.46
CA GLU A 52 -10.88 9.81 4.40
C GLU A 52 -10.52 11.30 4.50
N GLU A 53 -9.53 11.64 5.33
CA GLU A 53 -8.99 13.01 5.42
C GLU A 53 -8.36 13.45 4.09
N LEU A 54 -7.63 12.56 3.41
CA LEU A 54 -7.04 12.82 2.09
C LEU A 54 -8.10 12.96 0.99
N LEU A 55 -9.18 12.18 1.05
CA LEU A 55 -10.30 12.34 0.13
C LEU A 55 -10.95 13.71 0.28
N LYS A 56 -11.10 14.20 1.53
CA LYS A 56 -11.64 15.54 1.79
C LYS A 56 -10.70 16.66 1.32
N SER A 57 -9.38 16.44 1.34
CA SER A 57 -8.40 17.41 0.86
C SER A 57 -8.16 17.38 -0.65
N GLY A 58 -8.89 16.54 -1.40
CA GLY A 58 -8.84 16.51 -2.87
C GLY A 58 -7.67 15.73 -3.44
N ILE A 59 -7.25 14.65 -2.79
CA ILE A 59 -6.20 13.75 -3.29
C ILE A 59 -6.45 13.29 -4.74
N SER A 60 -5.44 13.43 -5.61
CA SER A 60 -5.41 12.79 -6.94
C SER A 60 -4.64 11.47 -6.90
N PHE A 61 -5.31 10.39 -7.28
CA PHE A 61 -4.77 9.04 -7.24
C PHE A 61 -4.55 8.47 -8.65
N GLU A 62 -3.52 8.97 -9.33
CA GLU A 62 -3.02 8.34 -10.57
C GLU A 62 -2.07 7.17 -10.25
N ILE A 63 -2.43 5.97 -10.70
CA ILE A 63 -1.61 4.74 -10.60
C ILE A 63 -1.23 4.27 -12.00
#